data_AF-A0AAJ6B2W1-F1
#
_entry.id   AF-A0AAJ6B2W1-F1
#
_cell.length_a   1.000
_cell.length_b   1.000
_cell.length_c   1.000
_cell.angle_alpha   90.00
_cell.angle_beta   90.00
_cell.angle_gamma   90.00
#
_symmetry.space_group_name_H-M   'P 1'
#
loop_
_entity.id
_entity.type
_entity.pdbx_description
1 polymer ?
#
loop_
_entity_poly.entity_id
_entity_poly.type
_entity_poly.pdbx_seq_one_letter_code
_entity_poly.pdbx_strand_id
1 'polypeptide(L)'
;MTPDAGSRSPAHATVRTPAPPTLRAESEALLAAFIAGGAGAVVGVILTFVARSLALWSPWGLGSWAAICGAVAAGVSSALGFWRSRTTDGQEWRQEIADWRYIVSTVSVMIAHVALTAIGILSLFALLARAFIGVEANGFWTVTLLAVLTGLSGYLSYLSASRMTTQRLTSLLVSFIGIGSLAAMVTTSDAQWWELHFSQLGTFGDLSSFLFNGTLVAGGLLVTTFTLFVDRDLRAVGDGGSVPARRVVTTALVVMGVMLACVGIFPVDVNLLLHNLSASGMALMYLVLLAGGPWLLRGMPRTYFLASWAFLAALVASIVLFAVGYFGLTAFEIVVFALIFGWLAVFIRFLSAARVA
;
A
#
# COMPACT_ATOMS: atom_id res chain seq x y z
N MET A 1 -19.48 -67.49 -34.95
CA MET A 1 -19.26 -67.89 -33.55
C MET A 1 -18.35 -66.84 -32.91
N THR A 2 -18.95 -65.79 -32.32
CA THR A 2 -18.69 -65.23 -30.98
C THR A 2 -19.39 -63.86 -30.88
N PRO A 3 -19.95 -63.52 -29.71
CA PRO A 3 -20.79 -62.34 -29.51
C PRO A 3 -20.07 -61.23 -28.71
N ASP A 4 -20.83 -60.14 -28.51
CA ASP A 4 -20.79 -59.26 -27.34
C ASP A 4 -19.91 -57.99 -27.41
N ALA A 5 -20.52 -56.84 -27.08
CA ALA A 5 -19.94 -55.78 -26.24
C ALA A 5 -20.87 -54.54 -26.16
N GLY A 6 -21.75 -54.57 -25.15
CA GLY A 6 -22.07 -53.47 -24.23
C GLY A 6 -22.12 -52.02 -24.74
N SER A 7 -23.34 -51.48 -24.85
CA SER A 7 -23.59 -50.04 -24.80
C SER A 7 -23.39 -49.50 -23.37
N ARG A 8 -22.18 -49.05 -23.04
CA ARG A 8 -21.96 -48.17 -21.89
C ARG A 8 -22.21 -46.73 -22.32
N SER A 9 -23.30 -46.15 -21.83
CA SER A 9 -23.58 -44.72 -21.95
C SER A 9 -22.43 -43.93 -21.31
N PRO A 10 -21.77 -42.99 -22.00
CA PRO A 10 -20.72 -42.19 -21.39
C PRO A 10 -21.35 -41.30 -20.32
N ALA A 11 -20.91 -41.51 -19.07
CA ALA A 11 -21.20 -40.60 -17.97
C ALA A 11 -20.84 -39.17 -18.42
N HIS A 12 -21.81 -38.25 -18.34
CA HIS A 12 -21.56 -36.83 -18.52
C HIS A 12 -20.49 -36.41 -17.50
N ALA A 13 -19.23 -36.37 -17.94
CA ALA A 13 -18.19 -35.66 -17.25
C ALA A 13 -18.66 -34.20 -17.21
N THR A 14 -19.16 -33.77 -16.06
CA THR A 14 -19.43 -32.37 -15.79
C THR A 14 -18.10 -31.63 -15.96
N VAL A 15 -17.88 -31.07 -17.15
CA VAL A 15 -16.83 -30.10 -17.40
C VAL A 15 -17.14 -28.96 -16.45
N ARG A 16 -16.46 -28.92 -15.29
CA ARG A 16 -16.47 -27.75 -14.42
C ARG A 16 -15.81 -26.66 -15.23
N THR A 17 -16.63 -25.82 -15.88
CA THR A 17 -16.15 -24.58 -16.46
C THR A 17 -15.42 -23.83 -15.34
N PRO A 18 -14.16 -23.41 -15.56
CA PRO A 18 -13.43 -22.63 -14.57
C PRO A 18 -14.30 -21.43 -14.20
N ALA A 19 -14.54 -21.22 -12.91
CA ALA A 19 -15.26 -20.04 -12.47
C ALA A 19 -14.52 -18.81 -13.00
N PRO A 20 -15.21 -17.77 -13.51
CA PRO A 20 -14.54 -16.55 -13.92
C PRO A 20 -13.60 -16.06 -12.80
N PRO A 21 -12.41 -15.52 -13.14
CA PRO A 21 -11.33 -15.27 -12.18
C PRO A 21 -11.74 -14.39 -10.99
N THR A 22 -12.81 -13.60 -11.14
CA THR A 22 -13.41 -12.80 -10.07
C THR A 22 -14.11 -13.64 -9.00
N LEU A 23 -14.93 -14.63 -9.39
CA LEU A 23 -15.67 -15.49 -8.44
C LEU A 23 -14.74 -16.38 -7.61
N ARG A 24 -13.67 -16.90 -8.23
CA ARG A 24 -12.68 -17.71 -7.50
C ARG A 24 -11.98 -16.88 -6.42
N ALA A 25 -11.55 -15.67 -6.76
CA ALA A 25 -10.91 -14.78 -5.80
C ALA A 25 -11.85 -14.38 -4.64
N GLU A 26 -13.15 -14.19 -4.90
CA GLU A 26 -14.12 -13.96 -3.82
C GLU A 26 -14.24 -15.18 -2.89
N SER A 27 -14.36 -16.39 -3.45
CA SER A 27 -14.48 -17.61 -2.65
C SER A 27 -13.23 -17.86 -1.79
N GLU A 28 -12.03 -17.68 -2.36
CA GLU A 28 -10.77 -17.81 -1.62
C GLU A 28 -10.64 -16.71 -0.54
N ALA A 29 -11.11 -15.48 -0.81
CA ALA A 29 -11.17 -14.40 0.18
C ALA A 29 -12.14 -14.71 1.33
N LEU A 30 -13.33 -15.26 1.04
CA LEU A 30 -14.30 -15.67 2.07
C LEU A 30 -13.74 -16.79 2.95
N LEU A 31 -13.03 -17.75 2.36
CA LEU A 31 -12.34 -18.79 3.13
C LEU A 31 -11.26 -18.18 4.06
N ALA A 32 -10.45 -17.25 3.54
CA ALA A 32 -9.51 -16.50 4.38
C ALA A 32 -10.22 -15.76 5.52
N ALA A 33 -11.39 -15.17 5.25
CA ALA A 33 -12.21 -14.49 6.25
C ALA A 33 -12.69 -15.43 7.35
N PHE A 34 -13.22 -16.62 7.01
CA PHE A 34 -13.69 -17.59 7.99
C PHE A 34 -12.56 -18.15 8.85
N ILE A 35 -11.41 -18.46 8.26
CA ILE A 35 -10.24 -18.95 9.00
C ILE A 35 -9.71 -17.87 9.93
N ALA A 36 -9.50 -16.65 9.43
CA ALA A 36 -9.02 -15.53 10.22
C ALA A 36 -10.00 -15.14 11.33
N GLY A 37 -11.30 -15.11 11.02
CA GLY A 37 -12.34 -14.83 12.00
C GLY A 37 -12.46 -15.92 13.06
N GLY A 38 -12.33 -17.20 12.69
CA GLY A 38 -12.24 -18.31 13.63
C GLY A 38 -11.05 -18.18 14.57
N ALA A 39 -9.87 -17.85 14.04
CA ALA A 39 -8.67 -17.59 14.85
C ALA A 39 -8.87 -16.39 15.80
N GLY A 40 -9.47 -15.30 15.32
CA GLY A 40 -9.84 -14.15 16.14
C GLY A 40 -10.82 -14.51 17.26
N ALA A 41 -11.83 -15.34 16.97
CA ALA A 41 -12.78 -15.84 17.97
C ALA A 41 -12.08 -16.66 19.05
N VAL A 42 -11.15 -17.54 18.68
CA VAL A 42 -10.36 -18.35 19.63
C VAL A 42 -9.55 -17.45 20.55
N VAL A 43 -8.85 -16.44 20.01
CA VAL A 43 -8.13 -15.45 20.83
C VAL A 43 -9.09 -14.74 21.78
N GLY A 44 -10.26 -14.31 21.28
CA GLY A 44 -11.28 -13.68 22.11
C GLY A 44 -11.73 -14.57 23.26
N VAL A 45 -11.96 -15.87 23.02
CA VAL A 45 -12.36 -16.84 24.05
C VAL A 45 -11.25 -16.95 25.10
N ILE A 46 -9.99 -17.07 24.69
CA ILE A 46 -8.85 -17.11 25.60
C ILE A 46 -8.82 -15.86 26.48
N LEU A 47 -9.00 -14.67 25.90
CA LEU A 47 -9.01 -13.42 26.65
C LEU A 47 -10.14 -13.32 27.68
N THR A 48 -11.31 -13.94 27.42
CA THR A 48 -12.42 -13.97 28.38
C THR A 48 -12.08 -14.72 29.69
N PHE A 49 -11.12 -15.65 29.64
CA PHE A 49 -10.63 -16.34 30.83
C PHE A 49 -9.58 -15.54 31.60
N VAL A 50 -8.91 -14.59 30.93
CA VAL A 50 -7.87 -13.75 31.55
C VAL A 50 -8.49 -12.49 32.17
N ALA A 51 -9.47 -11.90 31.50
CA ALA A 51 -10.14 -10.68 31.94
C ALA A 51 -11.67 -10.80 31.78
N ARG A 52 -12.41 -10.37 32.81
CA ARG A 52 -13.88 -10.39 32.80
C ARG A 52 -14.47 -9.43 31.76
N SER A 53 -13.78 -8.32 31.52
CA SER A 53 -14.12 -7.29 30.54
C SER A 53 -12.84 -6.59 30.07
N LEU A 54 -12.88 -6.06 28.85
CA LEU A 54 -11.77 -5.31 28.25
C LEU A 54 -12.22 -3.90 27.87
N ALA A 55 -11.46 -2.90 28.29
CA ALA A 55 -11.66 -1.53 27.83
C ALA A 55 -11.50 -1.45 26.29
N LEU A 56 -12.29 -0.59 25.65
CA LEU A 56 -12.21 -0.38 24.20
C LEU A 56 -10.85 0.19 23.77
N TRP A 57 -10.31 1.13 24.55
CA TRP A 57 -9.04 1.80 24.30
C TRP A 57 -8.13 1.78 25.53
N SER A 58 -7.14 0.91 25.51
CA SER A 58 -6.03 0.85 26.46
C SER A 58 -4.88 0.03 25.84
N PRO A 59 -3.65 0.09 26.34
CA PRO A 59 -2.51 -0.62 25.75
C PRO A 59 -2.76 -2.12 25.51
N TRP A 60 -3.50 -2.77 26.39
CA TRP A 60 -3.89 -4.18 26.29
C TRP A 60 -5.41 -4.38 26.22
N GLY A 61 -6.13 -3.37 25.72
CA GLY A 61 -7.58 -3.38 25.56
C GLY A 61 -8.03 -4.12 24.30
N LEU A 62 -9.35 -4.14 24.08
CA LEU A 62 -9.94 -4.82 22.92
C LEU A 62 -9.40 -4.28 21.59
N GLY A 63 -9.21 -2.97 21.47
CA GLY A 63 -8.67 -2.35 20.27
C GLY A 63 -7.26 -2.80 19.91
N SER A 64 -6.37 -2.95 20.90
CA SER A 64 -5.01 -3.44 20.68
C SER A 64 -4.99 -4.90 20.21
N TRP A 65 -5.77 -5.77 20.87
CA TRP A 65 -5.88 -7.17 20.47
C TRP A 65 -6.49 -7.31 19.07
N ALA A 66 -7.53 -6.53 18.76
CA ALA A 66 -8.13 -6.50 17.43
C ALA A 66 -7.15 -6.03 16.37
N ALA A 67 -6.33 -5.02 16.67
CA ALA A 67 -5.30 -4.53 15.76
C ALA A 67 -4.21 -5.59 15.51
N ILE A 68 -3.75 -6.29 16.56
CA ILE A 68 -2.76 -7.38 16.42
C ILE A 68 -3.32 -8.53 15.58
N CYS A 69 -4.49 -9.06 15.94
CA CYS A 69 -5.11 -10.16 15.20
C CYS A 69 -5.41 -9.76 13.76
N GLY A 70 -5.99 -8.57 13.56
CA GLY A 70 -6.28 -8.02 12.24
C GLY A 70 -5.02 -7.83 11.39
N ALA A 71 -3.95 -7.29 11.96
CA ALA A 71 -2.66 -7.10 11.29
C ALA A 71 -2.03 -8.43 10.86
N VAL A 72 -2.05 -9.45 11.73
CA VAL A 72 -1.57 -10.80 11.38
C VAL A 72 -2.42 -11.40 10.25
N ALA A 73 -3.75 -11.32 10.35
CA ALA A 73 -4.66 -11.80 9.31
C ALA A 73 -4.44 -11.06 7.99
N ALA A 74 -4.25 -9.74 8.02
CA ALA A 74 -3.97 -8.92 6.85
C ALA A 74 -2.63 -9.30 6.20
N GLY A 75 -1.59 -9.53 7.00
CA GLY A 75 -0.27 -9.94 6.51
C GLY A 75 -0.32 -11.30 5.81
N VAL A 76 -0.85 -12.32 6.47
CA VAL A 76 -0.98 -13.67 5.90
C VAL A 76 -1.86 -13.65 4.65
N SER A 77 -3.02 -12.99 4.72
CA SER A 77 -3.99 -12.98 3.63
C SER A 77 -3.51 -12.18 2.41
N SER A 78 -2.83 -11.05 2.62
CA SER A 78 -2.23 -10.28 1.53
C SER A 78 -1.07 -11.03 0.87
N ALA A 79 -0.23 -11.72 1.65
CA ALA A 79 0.83 -12.57 1.09
C ALA A 79 0.25 -13.71 0.25
N LEU A 80 -0.72 -14.47 0.79
CA LEU A 80 -1.38 -15.56 0.06
C LEU A 80 -2.07 -15.06 -1.20
N GLY A 81 -2.85 -13.97 -1.11
CA GLY A 81 -3.53 -13.36 -2.24
C GLY A 81 -2.55 -12.88 -3.31
N PHE A 82 -1.46 -12.21 -2.91
CA PHE A 82 -0.43 -11.75 -3.84
C PHE A 82 0.21 -12.94 -4.56
N TRP A 83 0.73 -13.94 -3.84
CA TRP A 83 1.34 -15.13 -4.46
C TRP A 83 0.38 -15.90 -5.34
N ARG A 84 -0.90 -16.00 -4.95
CA ARG A 84 -1.91 -16.69 -5.75
C ARG A 84 -2.10 -16.06 -7.12
N SER A 85 -2.02 -14.73 -7.20
CA SER A 85 -2.11 -13.99 -8.46
C SER A 85 -1.05 -14.40 -9.49
N ARG A 86 0.08 -14.99 -9.07
CA ARG A 86 1.14 -15.50 -9.96
C ARG A 86 0.68 -16.67 -10.84
N THR A 87 -0.34 -17.39 -10.40
CA THR A 87 -0.89 -18.60 -11.06
C THR A 87 -2.29 -18.40 -11.61
N THR A 88 -2.78 -17.16 -11.64
CA THR A 88 -4.11 -16.84 -12.15
C THR A 88 -4.04 -16.58 -13.65
N ASP A 89 -5.00 -17.13 -14.40
CA ASP A 89 -5.11 -16.98 -15.85
C ASP A 89 -5.03 -15.48 -16.26
N GLY A 90 -4.19 -15.17 -17.24
CA GLY A 90 -3.94 -13.79 -17.70
C GLY A 90 -2.94 -12.98 -16.86
N GLN A 91 -2.43 -13.53 -15.75
CA GLN A 91 -1.37 -12.94 -14.91
C GLN A 91 -0.05 -13.73 -14.96
N GLU A 92 0.09 -14.67 -15.89
CA GLU A 92 1.25 -15.58 -16.02
C GLU A 92 2.58 -14.84 -16.19
N TRP A 93 2.58 -13.63 -16.72
CA TRP A 93 3.76 -12.76 -16.78
C TRP A 93 4.46 -12.55 -15.43
N ARG A 94 3.73 -12.69 -14.30
CA ARG A 94 4.32 -12.61 -12.96
C ARG A 94 5.27 -13.77 -12.68
N GLN A 95 5.19 -14.86 -13.45
CA GLN A 95 6.12 -15.98 -13.40
C GLN A 95 7.48 -15.62 -14.02
N GLU A 96 7.51 -14.70 -14.99
CA GLU A 96 8.74 -14.19 -15.60
C GLU A 96 9.54 -13.28 -14.66
N ILE A 97 8.91 -12.78 -13.58
CA ILE A 97 9.59 -11.97 -12.57
C ILE A 97 10.50 -12.88 -11.74
N ALA A 98 11.77 -12.50 -11.59
CA ALA A 98 12.72 -13.19 -10.73
C ALA A 98 12.18 -13.34 -9.29
N ASP A 99 12.34 -14.53 -8.70
CA ASP A 99 11.71 -14.88 -7.42
C ASP A 99 12.05 -13.89 -6.29
N TRP A 100 13.30 -13.43 -6.21
CA TRP A 100 13.70 -12.46 -5.18
C TRP A 100 12.96 -11.12 -5.31
N ARG A 101 12.71 -10.63 -6.53
CA ARG A 101 11.94 -9.39 -6.77
C ARG A 101 10.48 -9.57 -6.38
N TYR A 102 9.96 -10.77 -6.63
CA TYR A 102 8.60 -11.12 -6.27
C TYR A 102 8.42 -11.26 -4.75
N ILE A 103 9.42 -11.80 -4.04
CA ILE A 103 9.47 -11.83 -2.57
C ILE A 103 9.47 -10.39 -2.02
N VAL A 104 10.36 -9.51 -2.52
CA VAL A 104 10.40 -8.10 -2.10
C VAL A 104 9.04 -7.42 -2.35
N SER A 105 8.42 -7.70 -3.49
CA SER A 105 7.09 -7.19 -3.84
C SER A 105 6.02 -7.65 -2.85
N THR A 106 6.04 -8.93 -2.49
CA THR A 106 5.12 -9.51 -1.52
C THR A 106 5.31 -8.86 -0.15
N VAL A 107 6.55 -8.74 0.32
CA VAL A 107 6.87 -8.10 1.62
C VAL A 107 6.37 -6.66 1.63
N SER A 108 6.59 -5.91 0.55
CA SER A 108 6.13 -4.52 0.42
C SER A 108 4.61 -4.41 0.55
N VAL A 109 3.87 -5.24 -0.22
CA VAL A 109 2.40 -5.29 -0.15
C VAL A 109 1.92 -5.72 1.24
N MET A 110 2.60 -6.69 1.85
CA MET A 110 2.27 -7.21 3.17
C MET A 110 2.40 -6.11 4.24
N ILE A 111 3.51 -5.39 4.27
CA ILE A 111 3.75 -4.29 5.23
C ILE A 111 2.64 -3.24 5.10
N ALA A 112 2.28 -2.87 3.88
CA ALA A 112 1.22 -1.89 3.64
C ALA A 112 -0.12 -2.32 4.26
N HIS A 113 -0.54 -3.57 4.02
CA HIS A 113 -1.82 -4.09 4.54
C HIS A 113 -1.80 -4.28 6.06
N VAL A 114 -0.69 -4.77 6.60
CA VAL A 114 -0.48 -4.92 8.06
C VAL A 114 -0.64 -3.56 8.72
N ALA A 115 0.10 -2.55 8.25
CA ALA A 115 0.09 -1.22 8.84
C ALA A 115 -1.26 -0.50 8.67
N LEU A 116 -1.83 -0.50 7.47
CA LEU A 116 -3.15 0.11 7.22
C LEU A 116 -4.25 -0.53 8.06
N THR A 117 -4.23 -1.86 8.22
CA THR A 117 -5.20 -2.57 9.06
C THR A 117 -5.02 -2.22 10.53
N ALA A 118 -3.78 -2.23 11.03
CA ALA A 118 -3.49 -1.88 12.42
C ALA A 118 -3.93 -0.43 12.72
N ILE A 119 -3.52 0.53 11.88
CA ILE A 119 -3.91 1.94 12.03
C ILE A 119 -5.43 2.09 11.94
N GLY A 120 -6.08 1.43 10.99
CA GLY A 120 -7.53 1.49 10.81
C GLY A 120 -8.31 0.98 12.02
N ILE A 121 -7.92 -0.18 12.56
CA ILE A 121 -8.56 -0.77 13.75
C ILE A 121 -8.29 0.08 14.99
N LEU A 122 -7.04 0.50 15.21
CA LEU A 122 -6.70 1.37 16.35
C LEU A 122 -7.48 2.68 16.27
N SER A 123 -7.55 3.31 15.10
CA SER A 123 -8.31 4.55 14.90
C SER A 123 -9.80 4.36 15.18
N LEU A 124 -10.37 3.23 14.74
CA LEU A 124 -11.76 2.88 15.03
C LEU A 124 -12.00 2.76 16.54
N PHE A 125 -11.17 2.02 17.27
CA PHE A 125 -11.33 1.87 18.72
C PHE A 125 -11.03 3.16 19.49
N ALA A 126 -10.09 3.98 19.04
CA ALA A 126 -9.84 5.30 19.60
C ALA A 126 -11.08 6.21 19.47
N LEU A 127 -11.78 6.14 18.32
CA LEU A 127 -13.01 6.88 18.11
C LEU A 127 -14.16 6.32 18.96
N LEU A 128 -14.33 5.01 18.97
CA LEU A 128 -15.36 4.34 19.76
C LEU A 128 -15.21 4.62 21.26
N ALA A 129 -13.99 4.61 21.80
CA ALA A 129 -13.77 4.93 23.21
C ALA A 129 -14.12 6.38 23.57
N ARG A 130 -14.00 7.32 22.61
CA ARG A 130 -14.46 8.71 22.79
C ARG A 130 -15.98 8.84 22.72
N ALA A 131 -16.65 7.98 21.94
CA ALA A 131 -18.11 7.97 21.83
C ALA A 131 -18.79 7.21 22.98
N PHE A 132 -18.18 6.13 23.44
CA PHE A 132 -18.70 5.20 24.45
C PHE A 132 -17.83 5.25 25.71
N ILE A 133 -17.89 6.39 26.41
CA ILE A 133 -17.03 6.67 27.57
C ILE A 133 -17.28 5.65 28.67
N GLY A 134 -16.21 4.99 29.13
CA GLY A 134 -16.24 4.01 30.23
C GLY A 134 -16.86 2.65 29.87
N VAL A 135 -17.23 2.43 28.60
CA VAL A 135 -17.73 1.12 28.17
C VAL A 135 -16.59 0.12 28.07
N GLU A 136 -16.82 -1.06 28.66
CA GLU A 136 -15.94 -2.21 28.51
C GLU A 136 -16.68 -3.33 27.78
N ALA A 137 -15.96 -4.03 26.91
CA ALA A 137 -16.46 -5.19 26.20
C ALA A 137 -16.42 -6.40 27.14
N ASN A 138 -17.59 -6.98 27.42
CA ASN A 138 -17.68 -8.27 28.09
C ASN A 138 -17.15 -9.40 27.17
N GLY A 139 -17.13 -10.63 27.69
CA GLY A 139 -16.63 -11.77 26.93
C GLY A 139 -17.33 -12.01 25.58
N PHE A 140 -18.65 -11.85 25.52
CA PHE A 140 -19.41 -11.98 24.27
C PHE A 140 -18.96 -10.98 23.21
N TRP A 141 -18.85 -9.69 23.57
CA TRP A 141 -18.41 -8.65 22.63
C TRP A 141 -16.94 -8.78 22.26
N THR A 142 -16.09 -9.22 23.19
CA THR A 142 -14.67 -9.50 22.93
C THR A 142 -14.51 -10.56 21.84
N VAL A 143 -15.17 -11.72 22.00
CA VAL A 143 -15.14 -12.81 21.01
C VAL A 143 -15.71 -12.36 19.67
N THR A 144 -16.88 -11.72 19.70
CA THR A 144 -17.60 -11.32 18.49
C THR A 144 -16.81 -10.29 17.67
N LEU A 145 -16.32 -9.23 18.31
CA LEU A 145 -15.59 -8.16 17.63
C LEU A 145 -14.22 -8.64 17.13
N LEU A 146 -13.51 -9.48 17.89
CA LEU A 146 -12.26 -10.08 17.41
C LEU A 146 -12.50 -11.00 16.21
N ALA A 147 -13.55 -11.82 16.24
CA ALA A 147 -13.88 -12.68 15.10
C ALA A 147 -14.19 -11.85 13.84
N VAL A 148 -15.07 -10.84 13.97
CA VAL A 148 -15.51 -10.01 12.85
C VAL A 148 -14.35 -9.19 12.27
N LEU A 149 -13.60 -8.47 13.12
CA LEU A 149 -12.54 -7.58 12.65
C LEU A 149 -11.36 -8.36 12.07
N THR A 150 -11.00 -9.50 12.66
CA THR A 150 -9.92 -10.36 12.13
C THR A 150 -10.34 -11.00 10.81
N GLY A 151 -11.57 -11.50 10.71
CA GLY A 151 -12.13 -12.04 9.47
C GLY A 151 -12.21 -11.00 8.35
N LEU A 152 -12.71 -9.80 8.66
CA LEU A 152 -12.79 -8.70 7.70
C LEU A 152 -11.39 -8.25 7.24
N SER A 153 -10.43 -8.19 8.15
CA SER A 153 -9.04 -7.86 7.82
C SER A 153 -8.43 -8.86 6.83
N GLY A 154 -8.68 -10.16 7.05
CA GLY A 154 -8.27 -11.23 6.14
C GLY A 154 -8.95 -11.11 4.77
N TYR A 155 -10.27 -10.94 4.76
CA TYR A 155 -11.07 -10.79 3.53
C TYR A 155 -10.58 -9.63 2.66
N LEU A 156 -10.52 -8.41 3.22
CA LEU A 156 -10.19 -7.20 2.48
C LEU A 156 -8.74 -7.24 1.96
N SER A 157 -7.81 -7.72 2.79
CA SER A 157 -6.39 -7.80 2.41
C SER A 157 -6.14 -8.85 1.33
N TYR A 158 -6.81 -10.00 1.41
CA TYR A 158 -6.75 -11.01 0.36
C TYR A 158 -7.27 -10.46 -0.98
N LEU A 159 -8.44 -9.81 -0.96
CA LEU A 159 -9.08 -9.30 -2.16
C LEU A 159 -8.27 -8.17 -2.80
N SER A 160 -7.72 -7.29 -1.97
CA SER A 160 -6.83 -6.21 -2.39
C SER A 160 -5.58 -6.77 -3.09
N ALA A 161 -4.90 -7.73 -2.45
CA ALA A 161 -3.64 -8.28 -2.94
C ALA A 161 -3.78 -9.21 -4.15
N SER A 162 -4.82 -10.05 -4.19
CA SER A 162 -5.07 -10.99 -5.30
C SER A 162 -5.44 -10.29 -6.60
N ARG A 163 -6.02 -9.10 -6.53
CA ARG A 163 -6.48 -8.31 -7.68
C ARG A 163 -5.55 -7.14 -8.01
N MET A 164 -4.29 -7.18 -7.56
CA MET A 164 -3.39 -6.04 -7.67
C MET A 164 -3.12 -5.65 -9.13
N THR A 165 -3.42 -4.40 -9.47
CA THR A 165 -3.07 -3.74 -10.74
C THR A 165 -2.16 -2.55 -10.44
N THR A 166 -1.56 -1.96 -11.48
CA THR A 166 -0.76 -0.73 -11.35
C THR A 166 -1.54 0.37 -10.62
N GLN A 167 -2.80 0.59 -11.00
CA GLN A 167 -3.68 1.58 -10.35
C GLN A 167 -3.99 1.24 -8.88
N ARG A 168 -4.26 -0.03 -8.57
CA ARG A 168 -4.54 -0.44 -7.18
C ARG A 168 -3.29 -0.32 -6.30
N LEU A 169 -2.12 -0.66 -6.84
CA LEU A 169 -0.86 -0.53 -6.14
C LEU A 169 -0.51 0.94 -5.86
N THR A 170 -0.75 1.84 -6.83
CA THR A 170 -0.59 3.28 -6.60
C THR A 170 -1.59 3.81 -5.58
N SER A 171 -2.85 3.36 -5.62
CA SER A 171 -3.86 3.76 -4.62
C SER A 171 -3.48 3.27 -3.22
N LEU A 172 -2.95 2.04 -3.11
CA LEU A 172 -2.43 1.47 -1.87
C LEU A 172 -1.24 2.29 -1.36
N LEU A 173 -0.28 2.63 -2.22
CA LEU A 173 0.88 3.46 -1.87
C LEU A 173 0.46 4.84 -1.36
N VAL A 174 -0.39 5.56 -2.10
CA VAL A 174 -0.86 6.91 -1.70
C VAL A 174 -1.63 6.84 -0.38
N SER A 175 -2.51 5.85 -0.23
CA SER A 175 -3.27 5.65 1.01
C SER A 175 -2.34 5.33 2.18
N PHE A 176 -1.35 4.46 1.97
CA PHE A 176 -0.38 4.08 2.99
C PHE A 176 0.48 5.26 3.44
N ILE A 177 1.04 6.03 2.52
CA ILE A 177 1.82 7.23 2.84
C ILE A 177 0.95 8.27 3.57
N GLY A 178 -0.25 8.55 3.05
CA GLY A 178 -1.15 9.54 3.63
C GLY A 178 -1.63 9.15 5.04
N ILE A 179 -2.15 7.94 5.20
CA ILE A 179 -2.65 7.43 6.48
C ILE A 179 -1.50 7.26 7.49
N GLY A 180 -0.34 6.77 7.06
CA GLY A 180 0.84 6.63 7.92
C GLY A 180 1.38 7.98 8.40
N SER A 181 1.42 8.99 7.52
CA SER A 181 1.82 10.35 7.88
C SER A 181 0.85 10.99 8.87
N LEU A 182 -0.46 10.86 8.62
CA LEU A 182 -1.50 11.35 9.55
C LEU A 182 -1.44 10.63 10.91
N ALA A 183 -1.19 9.33 10.91
CA ALA A 183 -1.01 8.57 12.13
C ALA A 183 0.19 9.11 12.94
N ALA A 184 1.33 9.36 12.28
CA ALA A 184 2.49 9.98 12.92
C ALA A 184 2.14 11.36 13.53
N MET A 185 1.50 12.24 12.75
CA MET A 185 1.07 13.58 13.21
C MET A 185 0.16 13.56 14.45
N VAL A 186 -0.68 12.53 14.59
CA VAL A 186 -1.61 12.42 15.74
C VAL A 186 -0.93 11.78 16.96
N THR A 187 0.11 10.96 16.73
CA THR A 187 0.82 10.22 17.79
C THR A 187 2.08 10.90 18.30
N THR A 188 2.48 12.01 17.69
CA THR A 188 3.65 12.77 18.11
C THR A 188 3.49 13.34 19.51
N SER A 189 4.58 13.30 20.27
CA SER A 189 4.65 13.87 21.63
C SER A 189 4.79 15.40 21.65
N ASP A 190 5.26 16.02 20.55
CA ASP A 190 5.46 17.46 20.44
C ASP A 190 4.24 18.12 19.78
N ALA A 191 3.56 19.04 20.48
CA ALA A 191 2.41 19.76 19.94
C ALA A 191 2.78 20.79 18.85
N GLN A 192 4.04 21.24 18.79
CA GLN A 192 4.55 22.25 17.86
C GLN A 192 5.52 21.66 16.82
N TRP A 193 5.48 20.34 16.61
CA TRP A 193 6.33 19.64 15.63
C TRP A 193 6.36 20.30 14.24
N TRP A 194 5.26 20.96 13.85
CA TRP A 194 5.03 21.57 12.54
C TRP A 194 5.77 22.88 12.31
N GLU A 195 6.41 23.47 13.33
CA GLU A 195 7.13 24.74 13.21
C GLU A 195 8.48 24.62 12.48
N LEU A 196 9.10 23.43 12.50
CA LEU A 196 10.45 23.21 11.95
C LEU A 196 10.42 22.64 10.53
N HIS A 197 10.14 21.35 10.40
CA HIS A 197 10.05 20.63 9.13
C HIS A 197 9.13 19.42 9.26
N PHE A 198 8.54 18.95 8.16
CA PHE A 198 7.65 17.80 8.15
C PHE A 198 8.39 16.51 8.53
N SER A 199 9.67 16.40 8.15
CA SER A 199 10.56 15.32 8.57
C SER A 199 10.82 15.27 10.09
N GLN A 200 10.46 16.31 10.85
CA GLN A 200 10.58 16.34 12.32
C GLN A 200 9.74 15.24 12.98
N LEU A 201 8.65 14.80 12.35
CA LEU A 201 7.88 13.64 12.82
C LEU A 201 8.72 12.37 12.99
N GLY A 202 9.87 12.29 12.31
CA GLY A 202 10.82 11.19 12.36
C GLY A 202 11.87 11.23 13.48
N THR A 203 11.96 12.28 14.30
CA THR A 203 13.14 12.54 15.17
C THR A 203 12.93 12.31 16.67
N PHE A 204 11.68 12.25 17.13
CA PHE A 204 11.34 12.21 18.56
C PHE A 204 11.60 10.87 19.29
N GLY A 205 11.94 9.80 18.56
CA GLY A 205 12.16 8.47 19.15
C GLY A 205 10.89 7.83 19.75
N ASP A 206 9.72 8.38 19.44
CA ASP A 206 8.42 7.93 19.93
C ASP A 206 7.65 7.12 18.86
N LEU A 207 6.36 6.87 19.12
CA LEU A 207 5.50 6.18 18.17
C LEU A 207 5.37 6.94 16.84
N SER A 208 5.40 8.29 16.85
CA SER A 208 5.38 9.09 15.62
C SER A 208 6.62 8.81 14.79
N SER A 209 7.81 8.78 15.39
CA SER A 209 9.05 8.48 14.67
C SER A 209 9.00 7.11 14.02
N PHE A 210 8.51 6.09 14.74
CA PHE A 210 8.34 4.76 14.18
C PHE A 210 7.36 4.74 13.01
N LEU A 211 6.20 5.37 13.16
CA LEU A 211 5.15 5.40 12.13
C LEU A 211 5.59 6.19 10.90
N PHE A 212 6.18 7.37 11.07
CA PHE A 212 6.65 8.22 9.98
C PHE A 212 7.78 7.54 9.20
N ASN A 213 8.89 7.21 9.88
CA ASN A 213 10.05 6.62 9.23
C ASN A 213 9.73 5.24 8.64
N GLY A 214 8.98 4.41 9.38
CA GLY A 214 8.52 3.11 8.90
C GLY A 214 7.64 3.22 7.65
N THR A 215 6.77 4.23 7.59
CA THR A 215 5.94 4.52 6.42
C THR A 215 6.80 4.92 5.21
N LEU A 216 7.83 5.75 5.39
CA LEU A 216 8.73 6.13 4.30
C LEU A 216 9.56 4.93 3.79
N VAL A 217 10.09 4.10 4.69
CA VAL A 217 10.84 2.88 4.33
C VAL A 217 9.97 1.91 3.53
N ALA A 218 8.81 1.57 4.06
CA ALA A 218 7.89 0.66 3.39
C ALA A 218 7.29 1.27 2.11
N GLY A 219 7.06 2.59 2.10
CA GLY A 219 6.64 3.34 0.93
C GLY A 219 7.67 3.28 -0.20
N GLY A 220 8.95 3.43 0.12
CA GLY A 220 10.05 3.28 -0.84
C GLY A 220 10.14 1.88 -1.45
N LEU A 221 9.92 0.85 -0.64
CA LEU A 221 9.83 -0.54 -1.10
C LEU A 221 8.61 -0.76 -2.02
N LEU A 222 7.46 -0.19 -1.68
CA LEU A 222 6.25 -0.21 -2.52
C LEU A 222 6.44 0.50 -3.85
N VAL A 223 7.07 1.69 -3.86
CA VAL A 223 7.42 2.41 -5.10
C VAL A 223 8.33 1.55 -5.97
N THR A 224 9.33 0.90 -5.37
CA THR A 224 10.25 0.00 -6.09
C THR A 224 9.51 -1.18 -6.70
N THR A 225 8.63 -1.83 -5.92
CA THR A 225 7.75 -2.91 -6.38
C THR A 225 6.88 -2.49 -7.55
N PHE A 226 6.32 -1.28 -7.45
CA PHE A 226 5.45 -0.69 -8.45
C PHE A 226 6.15 -0.47 -9.80
N THR A 227 7.46 -0.23 -9.83
CA THR A 227 8.20 -0.05 -11.08
C THR A 227 8.14 -1.29 -12.00
N LEU A 228 7.98 -2.49 -11.44
CA LEU A 228 7.79 -3.74 -12.21
C LEU A 228 6.49 -3.71 -13.02
N PHE A 229 5.43 -3.12 -12.44
CA PHE A 229 4.14 -2.97 -13.09
C PHE A 229 4.18 -1.87 -14.15
N VAL A 230 4.86 -0.76 -13.85
CA VAL A 230 5.08 0.34 -14.82
C VAL A 230 5.87 -0.12 -16.04
N ASP A 231 6.96 -0.88 -15.87
CA ASP A 231 7.74 -1.39 -17.00
C ASP A 231 6.87 -2.24 -17.93
N ARG A 232 6.03 -3.11 -17.37
CA ARG A 232 5.08 -3.92 -18.14
C ARG A 232 4.08 -3.05 -18.89
N ASP A 233 3.45 -2.09 -18.22
CA ASP A 233 2.42 -1.26 -18.86
C ASP A 233 3.04 -0.35 -19.94
N LEU A 234 4.26 0.16 -19.72
CA LEU A 234 4.98 0.93 -20.73
C LEU A 234 5.35 0.10 -21.97
N ARG A 235 5.62 -1.21 -21.84
CA ARG A 235 5.82 -2.09 -23.00
C ARG A 235 4.56 -2.25 -23.85
N ALA A 236 3.38 -2.10 -23.24
CA ALA A 236 2.12 -2.28 -23.91
C ALA A 236 1.64 -1.01 -24.65
N VAL A 237 2.23 0.16 -24.36
CA VAL A 237 1.97 1.39 -25.10
C VAL A 237 2.78 1.35 -26.41
N GLY A 238 2.09 1.15 -27.55
CA GLY A 238 2.69 0.85 -28.85
C GLY A 238 3.80 1.80 -29.33
N ASP A 239 3.69 3.09 -29.01
CA ASP A 239 4.67 4.15 -29.32
C ASP A 239 5.32 4.77 -28.07
N GLY A 240 5.17 4.13 -26.90
CA GLY A 240 5.39 4.68 -25.56
C GLY A 240 6.81 5.10 -25.17
N GLY A 241 7.77 5.02 -26.10
CA GLY A 241 9.17 5.35 -25.90
C GLY A 241 10.08 4.19 -26.31
N SER A 242 11.24 4.52 -26.90
CA SER A 242 12.26 3.54 -27.21
C SER A 242 12.69 2.77 -25.96
N VAL A 243 13.28 1.57 -26.10
CA VAL A 243 13.79 0.78 -24.95
C VAL A 243 14.64 1.63 -23.98
N PRO A 244 15.52 2.54 -24.45
CA PRO A 244 16.22 3.50 -23.59
C PRO A 244 15.29 4.40 -22.75
N ALA A 245 14.25 4.98 -23.35
CA ALA A 245 13.33 5.89 -22.65
C ALA A 245 12.58 5.17 -21.52
N ARG A 246 12.10 3.95 -21.77
CA ARG A 246 11.48 3.11 -20.74
C ARG A 246 12.43 2.83 -19.58
N ARG A 247 13.70 2.48 -19.88
CA ARG A 247 14.73 2.26 -18.87
C ARG A 247 14.97 3.50 -18.01
N VAL A 248 15.01 4.69 -18.59
CA VAL A 248 15.17 5.95 -17.84
C VAL A 248 14.00 6.13 -16.87
N VAL A 249 12.76 5.96 -17.33
CA VAL A 249 11.57 6.10 -16.48
C VAL A 249 11.59 5.10 -15.32
N THR A 250 11.83 3.83 -15.62
CA THR A 250 11.87 2.78 -14.58
C THR A 250 13.01 3.00 -13.59
N THR A 251 14.20 3.39 -14.06
CA THR A 251 15.35 3.66 -13.19
C THR A 251 15.09 4.87 -12.30
N ALA A 252 14.54 5.96 -12.84
CA ALA A 252 14.20 7.14 -12.05
C ALA A 252 13.18 6.81 -10.95
N LEU A 253 12.15 6.02 -11.25
CA LEU A 253 11.17 5.57 -10.26
C LEU A 253 11.80 4.64 -9.18
N VAL A 254 12.71 3.74 -9.57
CA VAL A 254 13.44 2.90 -8.60
C VAL A 254 14.30 3.78 -7.70
N VAL A 255 15.05 4.73 -8.26
CA VAL A 255 15.87 5.67 -7.49
C VAL A 255 14.99 6.49 -6.54
N MET A 256 13.83 6.98 -6.98
CA MET A 256 12.88 7.66 -6.09
C MET A 256 12.42 6.77 -4.93
N GLY A 257 12.09 5.51 -5.19
CA GLY A 257 11.71 4.55 -4.15
C GLY A 257 12.84 4.30 -3.14
N VAL A 258 14.07 4.12 -3.62
CA VAL A 258 15.26 3.97 -2.76
C VAL A 258 15.48 5.23 -1.92
N MET A 259 15.44 6.41 -2.55
CA MET A 259 15.64 7.69 -1.86
C MET A 259 14.55 7.94 -0.82
N LEU A 260 13.30 7.58 -1.10
CA LEU A 260 12.18 7.65 -0.14
C LEU A 260 12.44 6.76 1.07
N ALA A 261 12.92 5.53 0.86
CA ALA A 261 13.30 4.67 1.97
C ALA A 261 14.48 5.25 2.76
N CYS A 262 15.47 5.83 2.08
CA CYS A 262 16.62 6.46 2.73
C CYS A 262 16.23 7.67 3.60
N VAL A 263 15.20 8.45 3.22
CA VAL A 263 14.67 9.52 4.09
C VAL A 263 14.18 8.95 5.43
N GLY A 264 13.52 7.78 5.43
CA GLY A 264 13.10 7.10 6.66
C GLY A 264 14.23 6.37 7.41
N ILE A 265 15.24 5.85 6.71
CA ILE A 265 16.40 5.17 7.32
C ILE A 265 17.35 6.17 7.99
N PHE A 266 17.48 7.37 7.41
CA PHE A 266 18.30 8.44 7.92
C PHE A 266 17.42 9.61 8.38
N PRO A 267 16.81 9.53 9.57
CA PRO A 267 16.18 10.68 10.20
C PRO A 267 17.16 11.86 10.29
N VAL A 268 16.61 13.07 10.23
CA VAL A 268 17.39 14.31 10.11
C VAL A 268 18.31 14.56 11.33
N ASP A 269 17.92 14.09 12.51
CA ASP A 269 18.70 14.12 13.75
C ASP A 269 19.83 13.08 13.78
N VAL A 270 19.73 12.00 13.00
CA VAL A 270 20.74 10.94 12.90
C VAL A 270 21.81 11.28 11.88
N ASN A 271 21.42 11.68 10.67
CA ASN A 271 22.36 12.09 9.63
C ASN A 271 21.75 13.09 8.65
N LEU A 272 21.92 14.39 8.95
CA LEU A 272 21.42 15.50 8.14
C LEU A 272 21.87 15.44 6.68
N LEU A 273 23.13 15.07 6.42
CA LEU A 273 23.67 15.01 5.06
C LEU A 273 22.96 13.94 4.23
N LEU A 274 22.85 12.72 4.76
CA LEU A 274 22.20 11.61 4.05
C LEU A 274 20.69 11.84 3.92
N HIS A 275 20.05 12.44 4.92
CA HIS A 275 18.64 12.83 4.84
C HIS A 275 18.41 13.82 3.69
N ASN A 276 19.15 14.93 3.67
CA ASN A 276 19.01 15.97 2.65
C ASN A 276 19.38 15.49 1.25
N LEU A 277 20.41 14.64 1.13
CA LEU A 277 20.78 14.02 -0.13
C LEU A 277 19.65 13.10 -0.65
N SER A 278 19.01 12.36 0.24
CA SER A 278 17.91 11.46 -0.11
C SER A 278 16.66 12.24 -0.54
N ALA A 279 16.24 13.24 0.25
CA ALA A 279 15.11 14.10 -0.09
C ALA A 279 15.33 14.85 -1.42
N SER A 280 16.51 15.44 -1.59
CA SER A 280 16.88 16.18 -2.81
C SER A 280 17.02 15.24 -4.02
N GLY A 281 17.58 14.05 -3.83
CA GLY A 281 17.72 13.04 -4.87
C GLY A 281 16.37 12.56 -5.40
N MET A 282 15.39 12.36 -4.51
CA MET A 282 14.01 12.05 -4.90
C MET A 282 13.39 13.19 -5.72
N ALA A 283 13.50 14.43 -5.24
CA ALA A 283 12.97 15.60 -5.93
C ALA A 283 13.62 15.81 -7.31
N LEU A 284 14.92 15.54 -7.43
CA LEU A 284 15.65 15.61 -8.69
C LEU A 284 15.14 14.57 -9.70
N MET A 285 14.96 13.31 -9.29
CA MET A 285 14.40 12.28 -10.17
C MET A 285 12.96 12.59 -10.60
N TYR A 286 12.16 13.12 -9.69
CA TYR A 286 10.82 13.62 -10.01
C TYR A 286 10.87 14.74 -11.06
N LEU A 287 11.78 15.71 -10.91
CA LEU A 287 11.98 16.78 -11.89
C LEU A 287 12.42 16.24 -13.26
N VAL A 288 13.33 15.27 -13.29
CA VAL A 288 13.77 14.59 -14.52
C VAL A 288 12.59 13.92 -15.21
N LEU A 289 11.68 13.27 -14.47
CA LEU A 289 10.49 12.64 -15.05
C LEU A 289 9.47 13.65 -15.59
N LEU A 290 9.24 14.76 -14.87
CA LEU A 290 8.33 15.81 -15.30
C LEU A 290 8.84 16.55 -16.55
N ALA A 291 10.07 17.05 -16.49
CA ALA A 291 10.68 17.80 -17.58
C ALA A 291 10.99 16.89 -18.76
N GLY A 292 11.51 15.68 -18.50
CA GLY A 292 11.86 14.68 -19.50
C GLY A 292 10.66 14.00 -20.17
N GLY A 293 9.47 14.11 -19.56
CA GLY A 293 8.24 13.44 -20.00
C GLY A 293 7.96 13.51 -21.51
N PRO A 294 7.97 14.68 -22.16
CA PRO A 294 7.69 14.82 -23.60
C PRO A 294 8.61 14.01 -24.51
N TRP A 295 9.86 13.76 -24.09
CA TRP A 295 10.82 12.94 -24.83
C TRP A 295 10.77 11.47 -24.43
N LEU A 296 10.55 11.19 -23.13
CA LEU A 296 10.56 9.85 -22.57
C LEU A 296 9.27 9.07 -22.84
N LEU A 297 8.12 9.75 -22.93
CA LEU A 297 6.78 9.15 -22.94
C LEU A 297 5.96 9.57 -24.17
N ARG A 298 6.59 9.61 -25.36
CA ARG A 298 5.99 10.14 -26.60
C ARG A 298 4.63 9.53 -26.99
N GLY A 299 4.34 8.30 -26.57
CA GLY A 299 3.04 7.63 -26.81
C GLY A 299 1.90 8.06 -25.88
N MET A 300 2.13 8.96 -24.92
CA MET A 300 1.09 9.44 -23.98
C MET A 300 0.21 10.52 -24.59
N PRO A 301 -1.08 10.63 -24.17
CA PRO A 301 -1.98 11.67 -24.65
C PRO A 301 -1.53 13.07 -24.23
N ARG A 302 -1.86 14.10 -25.01
CA ARG A 302 -1.49 15.51 -24.73
C ARG A 302 -1.97 16.00 -23.36
N THR A 303 -3.10 15.50 -22.89
CA THR A 303 -3.66 15.81 -21.56
C THR A 303 -2.74 15.35 -20.42
N TYR A 304 -1.98 14.27 -20.60
CA TYR A 304 -0.97 13.84 -19.62
C TYR A 304 0.16 14.88 -19.50
N PHE A 305 0.65 15.41 -20.63
CA PHE A 305 1.69 16.43 -20.62
C PHE A 305 1.20 17.72 -19.99
N LEU A 306 -0.03 18.15 -20.29
CA LEU A 306 -0.63 19.32 -19.65
C LEU A 306 -0.72 19.15 -18.13
N ALA A 307 -1.16 17.98 -17.65
CA ALA A 307 -1.20 17.68 -16.22
C ALA A 307 0.22 17.69 -15.61
N SER A 308 1.19 17.05 -16.25
CA SER A 308 2.59 17.03 -15.77
C SER A 308 3.20 18.43 -15.71
N TRP A 309 2.88 19.30 -16.67
CA TRP A 309 3.34 20.69 -16.68
C TRP A 309 2.67 21.51 -15.59
N ALA A 310 1.41 21.22 -15.24
CA ALA A 310 0.75 21.82 -14.09
C ALA A 310 1.43 21.41 -12.76
N PHE A 311 1.80 20.14 -12.61
CA PHE A 311 2.60 19.68 -11.47
C PHE A 311 3.98 20.34 -11.41
N LEU A 312 4.64 20.51 -12.57
CA LEU A 312 5.92 21.22 -12.66
C LEU A 312 5.78 22.69 -12.27
N ALA A 313 4.75 23.37 -12.78
CA ALA A 313 4.47 24.76 -12.44
C ALA A 313 4.16 24.92 -10.94
N ALA A 314 3.38 24.00 -10.36
CA ALA A 314 3.09 23.99 -8.93
C ALA A 314 4.36 23.74 -8.08
N LEU A 315 5.26 22.87 -8.53
CA LEU A 315 6.56 22.65 -7.87
C LEU A 315 7.40 23.94 -7.90
N VAL A 316 7.55 24.57 -9.07
CA VAL A 316 8.29 25.84 -9.21
C VAL A 316 7.67 26.94 -8.36
N ALA A 317 6.34 27.08 -8.39
CA ALA A 317 5.63 28.06 -7.55
C ALA A 317 5.87 27.80 -6.06
N SER A 318 5.86 26.54 -5.62
CA SER A 318 6.14 26.17 -4.23
C SER A 318 7.57 26.53 -3.81
N ILE A 319 8.55 26.32 -4.70
CA ILE A 319 9.96 26.73 -4.47
C ILE A 319 10.05 28.25 -4.34
N VAL A 320 9.40 29.01 -5.23
CA VAL A 320 9.41 30.48 -5.19
C VAL A 320 8.75 30.99 -3.90
N LEU A 321 7.57 30.47 -3.54
CA LEU A 321 6.84 30.85 -2.34
C LEU A 321 7.65 30.54 -1.06
N PHE A 322 8.34 29.40 -1.03
CA PHE A 322 9.25 29.07 0.05
C PHE A 322 10.45 30.04 0.11
N ALA A 323 11.08 30.33 -1.04
CA ALA A 323 12.25 31.21 -1.11
C ALA A 323 11.96 32.66 -0.68
N VAL A 324 10.74 33.16 -0.91
CA VAL A 324 10.30 34.50 -0.45
C VAL A 324 9.75 34.49 0.99
N GLY A 325 9.73 33.34 1.66
CA GLY A 325 9.28 33.21 3.04
C GLY A 325 7.77 33.23 3.24
N TYR A 326 6.97 32.90 2.21
CA TYR A 326 5.51 32.91 2.31
C TYR A 326 4.96 31.80 3.22
N PHE A 327 5.59 30.62 3.22
CA PHE A 327 5.30 29.54 4.17
C PHE A 327 6.60 28.86 4.65
N GLY A 328 6.53 28.23 5.82
CA GLY A 328 7.66 27.53 6.44
C GLY A 328 8.05 26.22 5.75
N LEU A 329 9.18 25.64 6.16
CA LEU A 329 9.76 24.43 5.57
C LEU A 329 8.81 23.22 5.69
N THR A 330 8.06 23.08 6.79
CA THR A 330 7.04 22.03 6.93
C THR A 330 6.00 22.07 5.82
N ALA A 331 5.43 23.25 5.54
CA ALA A 331 4.43 23.42 4.49
C ALA A 331 5.03 23.12 3.11
N PHE A 332 6.28 23.56 2.88
CA PHE A 332 7.02 23.24 1.66
C PHE A 332 7.16 21.73 1.46
N GLU A 333 7.63 21.01 2.48
CA GLU A 333 7.84 19.56 2.42
C GLU A 333 6.52 18.80 2.19
N ILE A 334 5.44 19.17 2.89
CA ILE A 334 4.10 18.57 2.68
C ILE A 334 3.63 18.78 1.25
N VAL A 335 3.77 19.99 0.70
CA VAL A 335 3.34 20.29 -0.67
C VAL A 335 4.17 19.50 -1.68
N VAL A 336 5.50 19.45 -1.54
CA VAL A 336 6.37 18.67 -2.45
C VAL A 336 6.02 17.18 -2.38
N PHE A 337 5.82 16.62 -1.19
CA PHE A 337 5.37 15.24 -1.01
C PHE A 337 4.02 15.00 -1.72
N ALA A 338 3.03 15.87 -1.50
CA ALA A 338 1.73 15.78 -2.14
C ALA A 338 1.81 15.87 -3.67
N LEU A 339 2.68 16.73 -4.20
CA LEU A 339 2.91 16.85 -5.64
C LEU A 339 3.52 15.58 -6.23
N ILE A 340 4.55 14.99 -5.58
CA ILE A 340 5.20 13.76 -6.05
C ILE A 340 4.19 12.60 -6.14
N PHE A 341 3.46 12.32 -5.06
CA PHE A 341 2.51 11.21 -5.02
C PHE A 341 1.24 11.49 -5.82
N GLY A 342 0.79 12.74 -5.86
CA GLY A 342 -0.32 13.19 -6.70
C GLY A 342 -0.02 13.02 -8.18
N TRP A 343 1.17 13.42 -8.62
CA TRP A 343 1.62 13.19 -9.99
C TRP A 343 1.74 11.71 -10.30
N LEU A 344 2.30 10.90 -9.40
CA LEU A 344 2.42 9.46 -9.58
C LEU A 344 1.04 8.80 -9.81
N ALA A 345 0.03 9.21 -9.05
CA ALA A 345 -1.35 8.75 -9.24
C ALA A 345 -1.92 9.15 -10.62
N VAL A 346 -1.69 10.39 -11.06
CA VAL A 346 -2.13 10.87 -12.37
C VAL A 346 -1.41 10.16 -13.52
N PHE A 347 -0.08 10.02 -13.43
CA PHE A 347 0.76 9.30 -14.39
C PHE A 347 0.21 7.89 -14.63
N ILE A 348 -0.16 7.18 -13.57
CA ILE A 348 -0.67 5.81 -13.68
C ILE A 348 -2.05 5.71 -14.28
N ARG A 349 -2.93 6.66 -13.99
CA ARG A 349 -4.24 6.69 -14.63
C ARG A 349 -4.12 6.88 -16.14
N PHE A 350 -3.21 7.76 -16.58
CA PHE A 350 -2.94 7.94 -18.00
C PHE A 350 -2.26 6.73 -18.63
N LEU A 351 -1.28 6.12 -17.96
CA LEU A 351 -0.62 4.90 -18.43
C LEU A 351 -1.61 3.74 -18.63
N SER A 352 -2.50 3.54 -17.66
CA SER A 352 -3.52 2.51 -17.74
C SER A 352 -4.53 2.77 -18.86
N ALA A 353 -4.87 4.04 -19.12
CA ALA A 353 -5.78 4.41 -20.20
C ALA A 353 -5.13 4.24 -21.58
N ALA A 354 -3.85 4.58 -21.70
CA ALA A 354 -3.09 4.47 -22.95
C ALA A 354 -2.83 3.02 -23.37
N ARG A 355 -2.87 2.06 -22.44
CA ARG A 355 -2.72 0.62 -22.72
C ARG A 355 -3.92 -0.01 -23.45
N VAL A 356 -5.09 0.61 -23.38
CA VAL A 356 -6.35 0.10 -23.96
C VAL A 356 -6.60 0.67 -25.36
N ALA A 357 -5.88 1.72 -25.74
CA ALA A 357 -5.95 2.37 -27.06
C ALA A 357 -4.99 1.69 -28.06
#